data_AF-A0A970N335-F1
#
_entry.id   AF-A0A970N335-F1
#
_cell.length_a   1.000
_cell.length_b   1.000
_cell.length_c   1.000
_cell.angle_alpha   90.00
_cell.angle_beta   90.00
_cell.angle_gamma   90.00
#
_symmetry.space_group_name_H-M   'P 1'
#
loop_
_entity.id
_entity.type
_entity.pdbx_description
1 polymer ?
#
loop_
_entity_poly.entity_id
_entity_poly.type
_entity_poly.pdbx_seq_one_letter_code
_entity_poly.pdbx_strand_id
1 'polypeptide(L)'
;MKDKKTFGQFLAKRRKEIGLTQEQLGSKLYVGESAVSKWENDKSKPDIVLIKELANIFELSVDELLSASIDYQKRKEKTEAKKYRNIKMTYNLFWFISFGITILTTFIVNLAVNHTLSWFFIVLASLLVAATLLIVPQYIKKNKLRYVPLIFLGSLILLLGVISIYAKGGGWFFVVVFSLFLAYSIVFAPLLIKTEKLPKVIKKNNALFSITANAIILILLLGVINIYTQVVGASKSLWFITIALPITLLCLIPVYGTVFILKAKKMNWQIKTALSIFIWTISVNLINPITTLFGGVSAEGGYFWKINFKMWNTSAASTNNVYGIVTLVAGITALTFLIVGLFNLKKKK
;
A
#
# COMPACT_ATOMS: atom_id res chain seq x y z
N MET A 1 -13.90 47.97 2.56
CA MET A 1 -13.87 46.49 2.49
C MET A 1 -14.43 46.05 1.14
N LYS A 2 -13.63 45.43 0.27
CA LYS A 2 -14.02 45.10 -1.12
C LYS A 2 -15.13 44.04 -1.15
N ASP A 3 -16.24 44.43 -1.79
CA ASP A 3 -17.53 43.78 -1.96
C ASP A 3 -17.41 42.32 -2.45
N LYS A 4 -17.48 41.34 -1.53
CA LYS A 4 -17.43 39.90 -1.83
C LYS A 4 -18.84 39.30 -1.76
N LYS A 5 -19.70 39.60 -2.74
CA LYS A 5 -21.08 39.08 -2.76
C LYS A 5 -21.10 37.58 -3.04
N THR A 6 -21.41 36.81 -2.00
CA THR A 6 -21.77 35.40 -2.09
C THR A 6 -23.18 35.23 -2.68
N PHE A 7 -23.60 34.01 -3.05
CA PHE A 7 -24.95 33.79 -3.56
C PHE A 7 -26.01 34.12 -2.50
N GLY A 8 -25.79 33.74 -1.23
CA GLY A 8 -26.67 34.15 -0.13
C GLY A 8 -26.72 35.67 0.07
N GLN A 9 -25.59 36.36 -0.05
CA GLN A 9 -25.55 37.82 0.04
C GLN A 9 -26.23 38.51 -1.16
N PHE A 10 -26.19 37.89 -2.34
CA PHE A 10 -26.94 38.33 -3.50
C PHE A 10 -28.45 38.22 -3.27
N LEU A 11 -28.93 37.08 -2.75
CA LEU A 11 -30.33 36.89 -2.35
C LEU A 11 -30.76 37.91 -1.28
N ALA A 12 -29.95 38.09 -0.23
CA ALA A 12 -30.24 39.05 0.84
C ALA A 12 -30.29 40.50 0.32
N LYS A 13 -29.42 40.85 -0.62
CA LYS A 13 -29.41 42.17 -1.27
C LYS A 13 -30.68 42.36 -2.09
N ARG A 14 -31.05 41.39 -2.93
CA ARG A 14 -32.28 41.47 -3.75
C ARG A 14 -33.52 41.54 -2.89
N ARG A 15 -33.64 40.71 -1.86
CA ARG A 15 -34.76 40.75 -0.89
C ARG A 15 -34.90 42.14 -0.26
N LYS A 16 -33.80 42.77 0.15
CA LYS A 16 -33.81 44.12 0.75
C LYS A 16 -34.17 45.21 -0.26
N GLU A 17 -33.73 45.07 -1.52
CA GLU A 17 -34.07 46.01 -2.61
C GLU A 17 -35.57 46.05 -2.89
N ILE A 18 -36.26 44.90 -2.78
CA ILE A 18 -37.73 44.80 -2.90
C ILE A 18 -38.48 44.97 -1.57
N GLY A 19 -37.78 45.34 -0.49
CA GLY A 19 -38.39 45.68 0.81
C GLY A 19 -38.97 44.52 1.62
N LEU A 20 -38.67 43.26 1.31
CA LEU A 20 -39.23 42.10 2.03
C LEU A 20 -38.41 41.73 3.29
N THR A 21 -39.08 41.26 4.35
CA THR A 21 -38.43 40.57 5.48
C THR A 21 -38.10 39.11 5.14
N GLN A 22 -37.22 38.45 5.92
CA GLN A 22 -36.91 37.02 5.71
C GLN A 22 -38.16 36.15 5.90
N GLU A 23 -39.02 36.50 6.85
CA GLU A 23 -40.32 35.87 7.10
C GLU A 23 -41.26 36.05 5.90
N GLN A 24 -41.38 37.27 5.37
CA GLN A 24 -42.23 37.56 4.21
C GLN A 24 -41.76 36.82 2.94
N LEU A 25 -40.45 36.74 2.71
CA LEU A 25 -39.90 35.96 1.60
C LEU A 25 -40.16 34.46 1.79
N GLY A 26 -40.04 33.95 3.03
CA GLY A 26 -40.34 32.57 3.36
C GLY A 26 -41.81 32.22 3.10
N SER A 27 -42.73 33.08 3.56
CA SER A 27 -44.17 32.93 3.34
C SER A 27 -44.54 32.92 1.85
N LYS A 28 -43.91 33.77 1.02
CA LYS A 28 -44.13 33.77 -0.45
C LYS A 28 -43.64 32.50 -1.15
N LEU A 29 -42.68 31.79 -0.57
CA LEU A 29 -42.05 30.58 -1.11
C LEU A 29 -42.50 29.30 -0.38
N TYR A 30 -43.47 29.41 0.54
CA TYR A 30 -43.93 28.31 1.39
C TYR A 30 -42.79 27.59 2.15
N VAL A 31 -41.78 28.34 2.59
CA VAL A 31 -40.68 27.84 3.43
C VAL A 31 -40.57 28.65 4.73
N GLY A 32 -40.03 28.04 5.78
CA GLY A 32 -39.79 28.78 7.03
C GLY A 32 -38.73 29.87 6.88
N GLU A 33 -38.84 30.94 7.67
CA GLU A 33 -37.83 32.01 7.78
C GLU A 33 -36.42 31.46 7.99
N SER A 34 -36.30 30.39 8.79
CA SER A 34 -35.03 29.72 9.05
C SER A 34 -34.36 29.13 7.80
N ALA A 35 -35.14 28.76 6.78
CA ALA A 35 -34.62 28.30 5.49
C ALA A 35 -34.04 29.47 4.69
N VAL A 36 -34.77 30.59 4.59
CA VAL A 36 -34.32 31.83 3.95
C VAL A 36 -33.06 32.36 4.63
N SER A 37 -33.04 32.38 5.97
CA SER A 37 -31.86 32.77 6.75
C SER A 37 -30.66 31.87 6.47
N LYS A 38 -30.86 30.54 6.33
CA LYS A 38 -29.78 29.63 5.95
C LYS A 38 -29.28 29.87 4.52
N TRP A 39 -30.16 30.21 3.57
CA TRP A 39 -29.76 30.57 2.20
C TRP A 39 -28.94 31.86 2.15
N GLU A 40 -29.41 32.91 2.83
CA GLU A 40 -28.74 34.21 2.87
C GLU A 40 -27.35 34.15 3.54
N ASN A 41 -27.17 33.19 4.45
CA ASN A 41 -25.90 32.91 5.15
C ASN A 41 -25.04 31.81 4.50
N ASP A 42 -25.33 31.39 3.27
CA ASP A 42 -24.64 30.29 2.54
C ASP A 42 -24.60 28.94 3.30
N LYS A 43 -25.48 28.72 4.27
CA LYS A 43 -25.56 27.46 5.05
C LYS A 43 -26.33 26.35 4.33
N SER A 44 -27.26 26.71 3.45
CA SER A 44 -27.98 25.79 2.57
C SER A 44 -28.26 26.46 1.23
N LYS A 45 -28.73 25.69 0.24
CA LYS A 45 -29.14 26.21 -1.07
C LYS A 45 -30.66 26.07 -1.25
N PRO A 46 -31.31 26.98 -1.98
CA PRO A 46 -32.69 26.77 -2.42
C PRO A 46 -32.77 25.56 -3.34
N ASP A 47 -33.87 24.83 -3.28
CA ASP A 47 -34.15 23.74 -4.21
C ASP A 47 -34.36 24.30 -5.63
N ILE A 48 -34.07 23.50 -6.66
CA ILE A 48 -34.17 23.90 -8.07
C ILE A 48 -35.58 24.37 -8.45
N VAL A 49 -36.60 23.84 -7.78
CA VAL A 49 -38.00 24.25 -7.94
C VAL A 49 -38.20 25.69 -7.46
N LEU A 50 -37.60 26.03 -6.31
CA LEU A 50 -37.68 27.36 -5.69
C LEU A 50 -36.86 28.41 -6.43
N ILE A 51 -35.89 28.01 -7.26
CA ILE A 51 -35.09 28.95 -8.07
C ILE A 51 -35.97 29.72 -9.05
N LYS A 52 -36.97 29.07 -9.67
CA LYS A 52 -37.90 29.75 -10.59
C LYS A 52 -38.77 30.76 -9.86
N GLU A 53 -39.27 30.40 -8.68
CA GLU A 53 -40.10 31.29 -7.86
C GLU A 53 -39.29 32.46 -7.31
N LEU A 54 -38.04 32.23 -6.88
CA LEU A 54 -37.11 33.29 -6.47
C LEU A 54 -36.80 34.25 -7.62
N ALA A 55 -36.61 33.74 -8.84
CA ALA A 55 -36.38 34.57 -10.02
C ALA A 55 -37.59 35.48 -10.30
N ASN A 56 -38.81 34.93 -10.22
CA ASN A 56 -40.05 35.70 -10.37
C ASN A 56 -40.22 36.77 -9.29
N ILE A 57 -39.98 36.44 -8.01
CA ILE A 57 -40.12 37.38 -6.89
C ILE A 57 -39.09 38.52 -6.97
N PHE A 58 -37.88 38.25 -7.44
CA PHE A 58 -36.80 39.23 -7.57
C PHE A 58 -36.76 39.95 -8.92
N GLU A 59 -37.74 39.72 -9.80
CA GLU A 59 -37.80 40.29 -11.15
C GLU A 59 -36.48 40.07 -11.92
N LEU A 60 -35.94 38.86 -11.82
CA LEU A 60 -34.73 38.42 -12.48
C LEU A 60 -35.03 37.27 -13.44
N SER A 61 -34.25 37.15 -14.50
CA SER A 61 -34.24 35.90 -15.26
C SER A 61 -33.61 34.78 -14.42
N VAL A 62 -34.06 33.54 -14.66
CA VAL A 62 -33.45 32.35 -14.05
C VAL A 62 -31.96 32.29 -14.38
N ASP A 63 -31.57 32.69 -15.60
CA ASP A 63 -30.19 32.73 -16.05
C ASP A 63 -29.33 33.73 -15.27
N GLU A 64 -29.85 34.92 -14.95
CA GLU A 64 -29.14 35.90 -14.11
C GLU A 64 -28.94 35.38 -12.67
N LEU A 65 -29.98 34.77 -12.09
CA LEU A 65 -29.91 34.20 -10.75
C LEU A 65 -28.89 33.04 -10.68
N LEU A 66 -28.88 32.16 -11.69
CA LEU A 66 -27.93 31.06 -11.80
C LEU A 66 -26.50 31.55 -12.09
N SER A 67 -26.33 32.57 -12.92
CA SER A 67 -25.03 33.16 -13.25
C SER A 67 -24.33 33.71 -12.00
N ALA A 68 -25.08 34.40 -11.12
CA ALA A 68 -24.55 34.88 -9.84
C ALA A 68 -24.06 33.74 -8.92
N SER A 69 -24.77 32.61 -8.92
CA SER A 69 -24.38 31.38 -8.21
C SER A 69 -23.09 30.77 -8.78
N ILE A 70 -23.01 30.62 -10.11
CA ILE A 70 -21.85 30.04 -10.81
C ILE A 70 -20.60 30.89 -10.60
N ASP A 71 -20.72 32.22 -10.70
CA ASP A 71 -19.60 33.14 -10.46
C ASP A 71 -19.12 33.11 -9.00
N TYR A 72 -20.00 32.89 -8.04
CA TYR A 72 -19.60 32.65 -6.66
C TYR A 72 -18.84 31.33 -6.50
N GLN A 73 -19.34 30.22 -7.05
CA GLN A 73 -18.64 28.92 -7.00
C GLN A 73 -17.25 29.03 -7.61
N LYS A 74 -17.13 29.62 -8.79
CA LYS A 74 -15.84 29.83 -9.48
C LYS A 74 -14.87 30.69 -8.65
N ARG A 75 -15.36 31.73 -7.96
CA ARG A 75 -14.54 32.55 -7.05
C ARG A 75 -14.12 31.79 -5.79
N LYS A 76 -15.01 30.97 -5.22
CA LYS A 76 -14.74 30.11 -4.07
C LYS A 76 -13.68 29.07 -4.41
N GLU A 77 -13.84 28.34 -5.51
CA GLU A 77 -12.88 27.37 -6.04
C GLU A 77 -11.51 28.02 -6.29
N LYS A 78 -11.46 29.19 -6.93
CA LYS A 78 -10.21 29.95 -7.12
C LYS A 78 -9.56 30.32 -5.79
N THR A 79 -10.34 30.69 -4.78
CA THR A 79 -9.84 31.04 -3.44
C THR A 79 -9.31 29.82 -2.71
N GLU A 80 -10.02 28.70 -2.77
CA GLU A 80 -9.61 27.42 -2.17
C GLU A 80 -8.37 26.85 -2.87
N ALA A 81 -8.30 26.89 -4.20
CA ALA A 81 -7.11 26.52 -4.95
C ALA A 81 -5.90 27.40 -4.60
N LYS A 82 -6.11 28.72 -4.40
CA LYS A 82 -5.06 29.64 -3.95
C LYS A 82 -4.60 29.31 -2.52
N LYS A 83 -5.53 29.03 -1.59
CA LYS A 83 -5.21 28.59 -0.23
C LYS A 83 -4.40 27.30 -0.23
N TYR A 84 -4.85 26.29 -0.96
CA TYR A 84 -4.15 25.01 -1.12
C TYR A 84 -2.75 25.20 -1.71
N ARG A 85 -2.62 26.04 -2.74
CA ARG A 85 -1.31 26.38 -3.33
C ARG A 85 -0.39 27.07 -2.34
N ASN A 86 -0.90 28.02 -1.55
CA ASN A 86 -0.12 28.71 -0.53
C ASN A 86 0.35 27.76 0.57
N ILE A 87 -0.54 26.91 1.10
CA ILE A 87 -0.18 25.89 2.10
C ILE A 87 0.90 24.96 1.56
N LYS A 88 0.72 24.46 0.34
CA LYS A 88 1.72 23.61 -0.33
C LYS A 88 3.05 24.33 -0.49
N MET A 89 3.04 25.60 -0.90
CA MET A 89 4.25 26.39 -1.07
C MET A 89 4.96 26.62 0.26
N THR A 90 4.24 26.97 1.33
CA THR A 90 4.80 27.15 2.67
C THR A 90 5.38 25.85 3.22
N TYR A 91 4.67 24.72 3.08
CA TYR A 91 5.17 23.41 3.48
C TYR A 91 6.43 23.01 2.71
N ASN A 92 6.45 23.18 1.38
CA ASN A 92 7.64 22.86 0.57
C ASN A 92 8.81 23.77 0.91
N LEU A 93 8.56 25.06 1.12
CA LEU A 93 9.58 26.02 1.52
C LEU A 93 10.20 25.65 2.87
N PHE A 94 9.38 25.26 3.85
CA PHE A 94 9.85 24.79 5.15
C PHE A 94 10.83 23.61 5.01
N TRP A 95 10.46 22.58 4.23
CA TRP A 95 11.33 21.42 4.02
C TRP A 95 12.58 21.75 3.21
N PHE A 96 12.50 22.59 2.18
CA PHE A 96 13.69 23.01 1.42
C PHE A 96 14.67 23.81 2.29
N ILE A 97 14.18 24.69 3.16
CA ILE A 97 15.03 25.43 4.11
C ILE A 97 15.67 24.46 5.11
N SER A 98 14.88 23.54 5.70
CA SER A 98 15.39 22.55 6.66
C SER A 98 16.47 21.65 6.05
N PHE A 99 16.24 21.12 4.84
CA PHE A 99 17.25 20.33 4.13
C PHE A 99 18.46 21.16 3.72
N GLY A 100 18.26 22.39 3.25
CA GLY A 100 19.35 23.30 2.88
C GLY A 100 20.27 23.62 4.05
N ILE A 101 19.71 23.94 5.23
CA ILE A 101 20.48 24.16 6.46
C ILE A 101 21.25 22.89 6.83
N THR A 102 20.59 21.73 6.81
CA THR A 102 21.24 20.45 7.17
C THR A 102 22.40 20.13 6.22
N ILE A 103 22.23 20.31 4.91
CA ILE A 103 23.29 20.11 3.91
C ILE A 103 24.44 21.09 4.15
N LEU A 104 24.15 22.37 4.38
CA LEU A 104 25.18 23.39 4.59
C LEU A 104 25.97 23.13 5.88
N THR A 105 25.29 22.86 6.99
CA THR A 105 25.94 22.56 8.27
C THR A 105 26.80 21.31 8.17
N THR A 106 26.31 20.23 7.57
CA THR A 106 27.09 18.99 7.43
C THR A 106 28.25 19.12 6.45
N PHE A 107 28.11 19.93 5.40
CA PHE A 107 29.21 20.28 4.50
C PHE A 107 30.32 21.02 5.24
N ILE A 108 29.98 22.08 5.99
CA ILE A 108 30.95 22.88 6.75
C ILE A 108 31.65 22.03 7.82
N VAL A 109 30.89 21.28 8.62
CA VAL A 109 31.45 20.45 9.70
C VAL A 109 32.37 19.36 9.14
N ASN A 110 31.99 18.69 8.06
CA ASN A 110 32.84 17.64 7.49
C ASN A 110 34.15 18.21 6.93
N LEU A 111 34.08 19.35 6.23
CA LEU A 111 35.26 20.02 5.71
C LEU A 111 36.16 20.59 6.83
N ALA A 112 35.57 21.10 7.91
CA ALA A 112 36.32 21.66 9.04
C ALA A 112 37.02 20.60 9.88
N VAL A 113 36.36 19.45 10.12
CA VAL A 113 36.88 18.39 11.01
C VAL A 113 37.76 17.39 10.26
N ASN A 114 37.30 16.91 9.10
CA ASN A 114 37.96 15.83 8.37
C ASN A 114 38.75 16.30 7.16
N HIS A 115 38.68 17.60 6.82
CA HIS A 115 39.29 18.20 5.62
C HIS A 115 38.96 17.47 4.30
N THR A 116 37.87 16.69 4.30
CA THR A 116 37.44 15.80 3.21
C THR A 116 35.91 15.68 3.20
N LEU A 117 35.34 15.20 2.09
CA LEU A 117 33.90 14.95 1.95
C LEU A 117 33.59 13.46 2.13
N SER A 118 33.80 12.94 3.34
CA SER A 118 33.57 11.52 3.65
C SER A 118 32.09 11.22 3.94
N TRP A 119 31.63 11.39 5.19
CA TRP A 119 30.25 11.11 5.62
C TRP A 119 29.19 12.09 5.07
N PHE A 120 29.61 13.16 4.38
CA PHE A 120 28.73 14.14 3.76
C PHE A 120 27.78 13.49 2.74
N PHE A 121 28.31 12.59 1.90
CA PHE A 121 27.50 11.91 0.89
C PHE A 121 26.46 10.97 1.51
N ILE A 122 26.74 10.39 2.68
CA ILE A 122 25.78 9.56 3.42
C ILE A 122 24.60 10.42 3.87
N VAL A 123 24.88 11.60 4.43
CA VAL A 123 23.83 12.55 4.83
C VAL A 123 23.03 13.01 3.62
N LEU A 124 23.71 13.40 2.54
CA LEU A 124 23.04 13.83 1.31
C LEU A 124 22.08 12.77 0.76
N ALA A 125 22.53 11.51 0.69
CA ALA A 125 21.69 10.41 0.25
C ALA A 125 20.51 10.15 1.21
N SER A 126 20.71 10.31 2.53
CA SER A 126 19.64 10.14 3.51
C SER A 126 18.56 11.23 3.41
N LEU A 127 18.98 12.47 3.09
CA LEU A 127 18.06 13.58 2.84
C LEU A 127 17.26 13.37 1.55
N LEU A 128 17.85 12.74 0.52
CA LEU A 128 17.09 12.33 -0.66
C LEU A 128 15.98 11.34 -0.29
N VAL A 129 16.26 10.34 0.55
CA VAL A 129 15.23 9.41 1.05
C VAL A 129 14.11 10.16 1.77
N ALA A 130 14.45 11.08 2.68
CA ALA A 130 13.46 11.92 3.37
C ALA A 130 12.63 12.78 2.39
N ALA A 131 13.28 13.38 1.40
CA ALA A 131 12.62 14.17 0.36
C ALA A 131 11.63 13.34 -0.48
N THR A 132 11.93 12.07 -0.76
CA THR A 132 10.99 11.19 -1.47
C THR A 132 9.70 10.92 -0.71
N LEU A 133 9.72 10.93 0.63
CA LEU A 133 8.52 10.74 1.45
C LEU A 133 7.76 12.04 1.66
N LEU A 134 8.47 13.15 1.88
CA LEU A 134 7.87 14.42 2.30
C LEU A 134 7.43 15.31 1.13
N ILE A 135 8.16 15.28 0.00
CA ILE A 135 7.99 16.24 -1.10
C ILE A 135 7.36 15.55 -2.33
N VAL A 136 7.92 14.43 -2.78
CA VAL A 136 7.54 13.75 -4.04
C VAL A 136 6.04 13.41 -4.16
N PRO A 137 5.32 12.95 -3.12
CA PRO A 137 3.88 12.63 -3.22
C PRO A 137 2.99 13.81 -3.61
N GLN A 138 3.49 15.04 -3.42
CA GLN A 138 2.76 16.26 -3.75
C GLN A 138 2.91 16.70 -5.21
N TYR A 139 3.95 16.23 -5.91
CA TYR A 139 4.23 16.58 -7.31
C TYR A 139 3.64 15.57 -8.29
N ILE A 140 3.54 14.31 -7.88
CA ILE A 140 3.00 13.24 -8.73
C ILE A 140 1.47 13.32 -8.73
N LYS A 141 0.85 13.74 -9.83
CA LYS A 141 -0.63 13.85 -9.92
C LYS A 141 -1.33 12.53 -10.24
N LYS A 142 -0.70 11.69 -11.09
CA LYS A 142 -1.28 10.43 -11.58
C LYS A 142 -0.47 9.24 -11.06
N ASN A 143 -1.15 8.14 -10.72
CA ASN A 143 -0.54 6.89 -10.29
C ASN A 143 0.45 7.04 -9.11
N LYS A 144 0.13 7.88 -8.12
CA LYS A 144 0.97 8.15 -6.93
C LYS A 144 1.47 6.87 -6.26
N LEU A 145 0.56 5.90 -6.05
CA LEU A 145 0.85 4.61 -5.42
C LEU A 145 1.87 3.74 -6.16
N ARG A 146 2.18 4.06 -7.43
CA ARG A 146 3.22 3.36 -8.21
C ARG A 146 4.54 4.11 -8.18
N TYR A 147 4.50 5.40 -8.49
CA TYR A 147 5.74 6.15 -8.68
C TYR A 147 6.39 6.57 -7.37
N VAL A 148 5.62 6.90 -6.33
CA VAL A 148 6.17 7.29 -5.03
C VAL A 148 7.00 6.15 -4.41
N PRO A 149 6.46 4.91 -4.28
CA PRO A 149 7.25 3.81 -3.72
C PRO A 149 8.46 3.42 -4.57
N LEU A 150 8.36 3.54 -5.90
CA LEU A 150 9.47 3.25 -6.81
C LEU A 150 10.62 4.25 -6.66
N ILE A 151 10.30 5.55 -6.56
CA ILE A 151 11.29 6.60 -6.34
C ILE A 151 11.91 6.46 -4.95
N PHE A 152 11.10 6.13 -3.93
CA PHE A 152 11.58 5.82 -2.59
C PHE A 152 12.56 4.63 -2.61
N LEU A 153 12.21 3.52 -3.26
CA LEU A 153 13.08 2.35 -3.42
C LEU A 153 14.43 2.75 -4.05
N GLY A 154 14.40 3.56 -5.12
CA GLY A 154 15.62 4.06 -5.77
C GLY A 154 16.49 4.90 -4.85
N SER A 155 15.89 5.83 -4.09
CA SER A 155 16.63 6.66 -3.12
C SER A 155 17.21 5.83 -1.97
N LEU A 156 16.51 4.79 -1.52
CA LEU A 156 16.97 3.90 -0.46
C LEU A 156 18.14 3.03 -0.93
N ILE A 157 18.07 2.50 -2.16
CA ILE A 157 19.17 1.77 -2.79
C ILE A 157 20.40 2.68 -2.95
N LEU A 158 20.20 3.94 -3.36
CA LEU A 158 21.28 4.92 -3.47
C LEU A 158 21.94 5.14 -2.10
N LEU A 159 21.16 5.41 -1.06
CA LEU A 159 21.67 5.56 0.30
C LEU A 159 22.49 4.36 0.75
N LEU A 160 21.96 3.14 0.58
CA LEU A 160 22.67 1.93 0.96
C LEU A 160 23.92 1.69 0.11
N GLY A 161 23.91 2.10 -1.15
CA GLY A 161 25.07 2.06 -2.04
C GLY A 161 26.16 2.99 -1.54
N VAL A 162 25.81 4.23 -1.19
CA VAL A 162 26.75 5.18 -0.58
C VAL A 162 27.31 4.60 0.72
N ILE A 163 26.45 4.11 1.62
CA ILE A 163 26.90 3.46 2.88
C ILE A 163 27.83 2.29 2.59
N SER A 164 27.55 1.47 1.57
CA SER A 164 28.38 0.31 1.21
C SER A 164 29.79 0.67 0.74
N ILE A 165 29.96 1.84 0.09
CA ILE A 165 31.27 2.34 -0.35
C ILE A 165 32.10 2.77 0.86
N TYR A 166 31.48 3.40 1.85
CA TYR A 166 32.16 3.87 3.05
C TYR A 166 32.33 2.80 4.14
N ALA A 167 31.50 1.75 4.12
CA ALA A 167 31.65 0.60 5.01
C ALA A 167 32.84 -0.26 4.56
N LYS A 168 33.77 -0.57 5.47
CA LYS A 168 34.84 -1.54 5.23
C LYS A 168 34.21 -2.92 4.99
N GLY A 169 34.01 -3.31 3.72
CA GLY A 169 33.45 -4.60 3.32
C GLY A 169 32.05 -4.56 2.66
N GLY A 170 31.83 -3.66 1.70
CA GLY A 170 30.57 -3.46 0.95
C GLY A 170 29.97 -4.65 0.18
N GLY A 171 30.45 -5.88 0.37
CA GLY A 171 29.90 -7.09 -0.25
C GLY A 171 28.45 -7.38 0.12
N TRP A 172 27.95 -6.84 1.24
CA TRP A 172 26.56 -7.00 1.68
C TRP A 172 25.56 -6.21 0.84
N PHE A 173 26.02 -5.24 0.03
CA PHE A 173 25.15 -4.32 -0.71
C PHE A 173 24.14 -5.06 -1.59
N PHE A 174 24.60 -6.02 -2.40
CA PHE A 174 23.71 -6.76 -3.30
C PHE A 174 22.68 -7.60 -2.55
N VAL A 175 23.04 -8.18 -1.39
CA VAL A 175 22.08 -8.93 -0.56
C VAL A 175 20.92 -8.02 -0.15
N VAL A 176 21.22 -6.80 0.29
CA VAL A 176 20.19 -5.84 0.70
C VAL A 176 19.37 -5.35 -0.50
N VAL A 177 19.99 -5.09 -1.66
CA VAL A 177 19.27 -4.68 -2.87
C VAL A 177 18.23 -5.72 -3.29
N PHE A 178 18.62 -7.00 -3.37
CA PHE A 178 17.67 -8.07 -3.74
C PHE A 178 16.60 -8.29 -2.66
N SER A 179 16.94 -8.10 -1.38
CA SER A 179 15.97 -8.14 -0.28
C SER A 179 14.93 -7.02 -0.40
N LEU A 180 15.36 -5.81 -0.75
CA LEU A 180 14.47 -4.67 -0.99
C LEU A 180 13.58 -4.88 -2.20
N PHE A 181 14.11 -5.43 -3.31
CA PHE A 181 13.28 -5.78 -4.46
C PHE A 181 12.23 -6.85 -4.12
N LEU A 182 12.58 -7.84 -3.30
CA LEU A 182 11.63 -8.85 -2.84
C LEU A 182 10.51 -8.21 -2.00
N ALA A 183 10.87 -7.40 -1.01
CA ALA A 183 9.91 -6.69 -0.17
C ALA A 183 9.01 -5.77 -0.99
N TYR A 184 9.60 -5.02 -1.92
CA TYR A 184 8.86 -4.15 -2.83
C TYR A 184 7.88 -4.95 -3.70
N SER A 185 8.31 -6.06 -4.28
CA SER A 185 7.46 -6.92 -5.10
C SER A 185 6.30 -7.50 -4.29
N ILE A 186 6.54 -8.00 -3.08
CA ILE A 186 5.47 -8.54 -2.21
C ILE A 186 4.40 -7.50 -1.91
N VAL A 187 4.81 -6.27 -1.56
CA VAL A 187 3.87 -5.21 -1.14
C VAL A 187 3.17 -4.56 -2.34
N PHE A 188 3.91 -4.26 -3.42
CA PHE A 188 3.43 -3.41 -4.50
C PHE A 188 3.05 -4.17 -5.79
N ALA A 189 3.39 -5.45 -5.96
CA ALA A 189 3.00 -6.20 -7.16
C ALA A 189 1.48 -6.24 -7.41
N PRO A 190 0.60 -6.45 -6.40
CA PRO A 190 -0.85 -6.41 -6.62
C PRO A 190 -1.36 -5.06 -7.13
N LEU A 191 -0.68 -3.96 -6.78
CA LEU A 191 -1.00 -2.60 -7.21
C LEU A 191 -0.49 -2.32 -8.62
N LEU A 192 0.71 -2.80 -8.96
CA LEU A 192 1.33 -2.63 -10.28
C LEU A 192 0.54 -3.35 -11.39
N ILE A 193 -0.06 -4.50 -11.09
CA ILE A 193 -0.77 -5.33 -12.07
C ILE A 193 -2.12 -4.73 -12.51
N LYS A 194 -2.71 -3.83 -11.70
CA LYS A 194 -3.98 -3.15 -12.04
C LYS A 194 -3.84 -2.04 -13.09
N THR A 195 -2.64 -1.80 -13.63
CA THR A 195 -2.41 -0.70 -14.57
C THR A 195 -2.93 -0.99 -15.97
N GLU A 196 -3.50 0.02 -16.63
CA GLU A 196 -4.17 -0.11 -17.93
C GLU A 196 -3.25 -0.64 -19.04
N LYS A 197 -1.94 -0.37 -18.96
CA LYS A 197 -0.96 -0.70 -20.00
C LYS A 197 -0.51 -2.17 -20.06
N LEU A 198 -0.91 -3.03 -19.11
CA LEU A 198 -0.48 -4.42 -19.10
C LEU A 198 -1.29 -5.30 -20.09
N PRO A 199 -0.63 -6.28 -20.75
CA PRO A 199 -1.30 -7.29 -21.59
C PRO A 199 -2.45 -7.98 -20.85
N LYS A 200 -3.54 -8.29 -21.56
CA LYS A 200 -4.74 -8.95 -21.00
C LYS A 200 -4.41 -10.30 -20.33
N VAL A 201 -3.41 -11.02 -20.84
CA VAL A 201 -2.94 -12.31 -20.29
C VAL A 201 -2.39 -12.12 -18.87
N ILE A 202 -1.58 -11.10 -18.64
CA ILE A 202 -0.98 -10.81 -17.33
C ILE A 202 -2.06 -10.39 -16.33
N LYS A 203 -3.01 -9.55 -16.76
CA LYS A 203 -4.13 -9.13 -15.90
C LYS A 203 -5.02 -10.30 -15.48
N LYS A 204 -5.34 -11.21 -16.41
CA LYS A 204 -6.15 -12.42 -16.14
C LYS A 204 -5.46 -13.38 -15.17
N ASN A 205 -4.14 -13.47 -15.23
CA ASN A 205 -3.33 -14.37 -14.41
C ASN A 205 -2.51 -13.64 -13.34
N ASN A 206 -2.95 -12.48 -12.88
CA ASN A 206 -2.21 -11.58 -11.98
C ASN A 206 -1.56 -12.26 -10.78
N ALA A 207 -2.29 -13.11 -10.05
CA ALA A 207 -1.78 -13.82 -8.88
C ALA A 207 -0.60 -14.74 -9.24
N LEU A 208 -0.68 -15.43 -10.37
CA LEU A 208 0.38 -16.33 -10.83
C LEU A 208 1.63 -15.54 -11.19
N PHE A 209 1.50 -14.48 -12.00
CA PHE A 209 2.62 -13.62 -12.37
C PHE A 209 3.28 -12.95 -11.15
N SER A 210 2.48 -12.51 -10.17
CA SER A 210 3.00 -11.91 -8.93
C SER A 210 3.83 -12.91 -8.11
N ILE A 211 3.32 -14.13 -7.94
CA ILE A 211 4.01 -15.18 -7.19
C ILE A 211 5.27 -15.62 -7.93
N THR A 212 5.22 -15.75 -9.25
CA THR A 212 6.39 -16.10 -10.06
C THR A 212 7.46 -15.03 -10.01
N ALA A 213 7.09 -13.74 -10.07
CA ALA A 213 8.05 -12.66 -9.88
C ALA A 213 8.72 -12.74 -8.49
N ASN A 214 7.94 -12.94 -7.41
CA ASN A 214 8.48 -13.10 -6.06
C ASN A 214 9.40 -14.32 -5.94
N ALA A 215 9.03 -15.45 -6.55
CA ALA A 215 9.83 -16.66 -6.55
C ALA A 215 11.18 -16.45 -7.26
N ILE A 216 11.19 -15.79 -8.42
CA ILE A 216 12.42 -15.48 -9.16
C ILE A 216 13.33 -14.57 -8.31
N ILE A 217 12.78 -13.51 -7.72
CA ILE A 217 13.56 -12.58 -6.89
C ILE A 217 14.10 -13.29 -5.64
N LEU A 218 13.31 -14.17 -5.02
CA LEU A 218 13.76 -14.98 -3.88
C LEU A 218 14.91 -15.91 -4.24
N ILE A 219 14.83 -16.61 -5.38
CA ILE A 219 15.91 -17.48 -5.86
C ILE A 219 17.18 -16.68 -6.16
N LEU A 220 17.04 -15.51 -6.80
CA LEU A 220 18.17 -14.60 -7.04
C LEU A 220 18.78 -14.11 -5.73
N LEU A 221 17.96 -13.73 -4.75
CA LEU A 221 18.43 -13.33 -3.42
C LEU A 221 19.24 -14.44 -2.76
N LEU A 222 18.77 -15.69 -2.77
CA LEU A 222 19.50 -16.82 -2.19
C LEU A 222 20.84 -17.07 -2.91
N GLY A 223 20.88 -16.92 -4.24
CA GLY A 223 22.13 -16.99 -5.00
C GLY A 223 23.12 -15.89 -4.63
N VAL A 224 22.64 -14.66 -4.45
CA VAL A 224 23.46 -13.51 -4.01
C VAL A 224 23.96 -13.70 -2.58
N ILE A 225 23.15 -14.24 -1.68
CA ILE A 225 23.57 -14.59 -0.32
C ILE A 225 24.67 -15.66 -0.37
N ASN A 226 24.55 -16.67 -1.23
CA ASN A 226 25.59 -17.69 -1.38
C ASN A 226 26.92 -17.08 -1.83
N ILE A 227 26.91 -16.24 -2.86
CA ILE A 227 28.11 -15.52 -3.32
C ILE A 227 28.70 -14.68 -2.18
N TYR A 228 27.86 -13.93 -1.45
CA TYR A 228 28.30 -13.13 -0.32
C TYR A 228 28.96 -13.98 0.79
N THR A 229 28.36 -15.12 1.16
CA THR A 229 28.94 -16.02 2.17
C THR A 229 30.27 -16.64 1.76
N GLN A 230 30.50 -16.82 0.45
CA GLN A 230 31.79 -17.27 -0.07
C GLN A 230 32.85 -16.16 -0.01
N VAL A 231 32.49 -14.94 -0.43
CA VAL A 231 33.39 -13.78 -0.42
C VAL A 231 33.87 -13.43 1.00
N VAL A 232 32.99 -13.53 2.00
CA VAL A 232 33.33 -13.27 3.42
C VAL A 232 34.02 -14.46 4.08
N GLY A 233 34.16 -15.60 3.38
CA GLY A 233 34.81 -16.81 3.91
C GLY A 233 33.97 -17.58 4.93
N ALA A 234 32.68 -17.26 5.07
CA ALA A 234 31.76 -17.92 5.99
C ALA A 234 31.34 -19.33 5.52
N SER A 235 31.40 -19.59 4.21
CA SER A 235 31.12 -20.91 3.64
C SER A 235 31.90 -21.14 2.35
N LYS A 236 32.57 -22.29 2.23
CA LYS A 236 33.23 -22.74 0.99
C LYS A 236 32.32 -23.59 0.09
N SER A 237 31.13 -23.95 0.57
CA SER A 237 30.21 -24.87 -0.10
C SER A 237 29.16 -24.14 -0.95
N LEU A 238 28.75 -24.75 -2.07
CA LEU A 238 27.61 -24.38 -2.92
C LEU A 238 26.27 -24.79 -2.29
N TRP A 239 26.07 -24.46 -1.00
CA TRP A 239 24.86 -24.77 -0.23
C TRP A 239 23.57 -24.24 -0.87
N PHE A 240 23.66 -23.21 -1.71
CA PHE A 240 22.51 -22.72 -2.47
C PHE A 240 21.95 -23.77 -3.43
N ILE A 241 22.81 -24.43 -4.21
CA ILE A 241 22.37 -25.41 -5.20
C ILE A 241 21.95 -26.71 -4.51
N THR A 242 22.72 -27.14 -3.51
CA THR A 242 22.53 -28.45 -2.88
C THR A 242 21.43 -28.48 -1.83
N ILE A 243 21.23 -27.36 -1.11
CA ILE A 243 20.31 -27.31 0.04
C ILE A 243 19.17 -26.32 -0.22
N ALA A 244 19.50 -25.04 -0.43
CA ALA A 244 18.49 -23.98 -0.40
C ALA A 244 17.53 -24.01 -1.59
N LEU A 245 18.04 -24.25 -2.81
CA LEU A 245 17.25 -24.26 -4.03
C LEU A 245 16.21 -25.41 -4.04
N PRO A 246 16.57 -26.68 -3.74
CA PRO A 246 15.60 -27.76 -3.61
C PRO A 246 14.51 -27.47 -2.57
N ILE A 247 14.89 -27.02 -1.37
CA ILE A 247 13.94 -26.66 -0.31
C ILE A 247 13.01 -25.54 -0.78
N THR A 248 13.56 -24.50 -1.42
CA THR A 248 12.78 -23.36 -1.92
C THR A 248 11.78 -23.80 -2.99
N LEU A 249 12.21 -24.62 -3.96
CA LEU A 249 11.32 -25.15 -5.00
C LEU A 249 10.20 -25.99 -4.41
N LEU A 250 10.48 -26.82 -3.41
CA LEU A 250 9.47 -27.61 -2.69
C LEU A 250 8.49 -26.71 -1.92
N CYS A 251 8.97 -25.67 -1.24
CA CYS A 251 8.14 -24.70 -0.54
C CYS A 251 7.26 -23.86 -1.49
N LEU A 252 7.63 -23.73 -2.76
CA LEU A 252 6.81 -23.05 -3.77
C LEU A 252 5.64 -23.91 -4.27
N ILE A 253 5.73 -25.25 -4.18
CA ILE A 253 4.65 -26.17 -4.61
C ILE A 253 3.30 -25.83 -3.96
N PRO A 254 3.16 -25.72 -2.63
CA PRO A 254 1.88 -25.38 -2.03
C PRO A 254 1.37 -24.00 -2.47
N VAL A 255 2.28 -23.03 -2.63
CA VAL A 255 1.94 -21.67 -3.07
C VAL A 255 1.33 -21.68 -4.48
N TYR A 256 1.96 -22.34 -5.44
CA TYR A 256 1.40 -22.49 -6.79
C TYR A 256 0.13 -23.36 -6.79
N GLY A 257 0.13 -24.45 -6.03
CA GLY A 257 -1.01 -25.35 -5.87
C GLY A 257 -2.27 -24.61 -5.44
N THR A 258 -2.17 -23.73 -4.43
CA THR A 258 -3.31 -22.92 -4.00
C THR A 258 -3.84 -22.00 -5.11
N VAL A 259 -2.98 -21.36 -5.91
CA VAL A 259 -3.44 -20.52 -7.03
C VAL A 259 -4.18 -21.35 -8.09
N PHE A 260 -3.69 -22.54 -8.42
CA PHE A 260 -4.37 -23.43 -9.35
C PHE A 260 -5.74 -23.88 -8.81
N ILE A 261 -5.83 -24.25 -7.53
CA ILE A 261 -7.09 -24.61 -6.87
C ILE A 261 -8.07 -23.44 -6.92
N LEU A 262 -7.63 -22.22 -6.57
CA LEU A 262 -8.50 -21.05 -6.56
C LEU A 262 -9.04 -20.71 -7.97
N LYS A 263 -8.23 -20.94 -9.01
CA LYS A 263 -8.63 -20.76 -10.42
C LYS A 263 -9.52 -21.87 -10.98
N ALA A 264 -9.66 -23.01 -10.31
CA ALA A 264 -10.48 -24.13 -10.79
C ALA A 264 -11.96 -23.70 -10.91
N LYS A 265 -12.52 -23.74 -12.13
CA LYS A 265 -13.90 -23.27 -12.39
C LYS A 265 -14.99 -24.21 -11.89
N LYS A 266 -14.71 -25.52 -11.85
CA LYS A 266 -15.72 -26.56 -11.56
C LYS A 266 -16.00 -26.75 -10.06
N MET A 267 -15.26 -26.07 -9.19
CA MET A 267 -15.32 -26.28 -7.74
C MET A 267 -15.99 -25.09 -7.03
N ASN A 268 -16.82 -25.37 -6.03
CA ASN A 268 -17.32 -24.35 -5.12
C ASN A 268 -16.22 -23.85 -4.17
N TRP A 269 -16.48 -22.74 -3.48
CA TRP A 269 -15.48 -22.13 -2.61
C TRP A 269 -15.10 -23.05 -1.43
N GLN A 270 -16.04 -23.85 -0.91
CA GLN A 270 -15.77 -24.76 0.21
C GLN A 270 -14.75 -25.86 -0.16
N ILE A 271 -14.89 -26.52 -1.31
CA ILE A 271 -13.90 -27.52 -1.73
C ILE A 271 -12.55 -26.86 -2.04
N LYS A 272 -12.55 -25.64 -2.59
CA LYS A 272 -11.29 -24.90 -2.81
C LYS A 272 -10.57 -24.61 -1.49
N THR A 273 -11.30 -24.19 -0.46
CA THR A 273 -10.76 -23.99 0.89
C THR A 273 -10.21 -25.30 1.45
N ALA A 274 -10.98 -26.40 1.37
CA ALA A 274 -10.54 -27.70 1.86
C ALA A 274 -9.23 -28.19 1.20
N LEU A 275 -9.14 -28.14 -0.13
CA LEU A 275 -7.93 -28.55 -0.84
C LEU A 275 -6.74 -27.63 -0.54
N SER A 276 -6.98 -26.33 -0.34
CA SER A 276 -5.92 -25.38 0.01
C SER A 276 -5.34 -25.67 1.40
N ILE A 277 -6.20 -25.94 2.39
CA ILE A 277 -5.80 -26.34 3.74
C ILE A 277 -5.03 -27.67 3.67
N PHE A 278 -5.53 -28.64 2.90
CA PHE A 278 -4.90 -29.95 2.76
C PHE A 278 -3.48 -29.86 2.19
N ILE A 279 -3.29 -29.10 1.09
CA ILE A 279 -1.96 -28.88 0.50
C ILE A 279 -0.99 -28.27 1.50
N TRP A 280 -1.39 -27.20 2.21
CA TRP A 280 -0.52 -26.57 3.21
C TRP A 280 -0.23 -27.48 4.40
N THR A 281 -1.21 -28.27 4.85
CA THR A 281 -1.05 -29.22 5.95
C THR A 281 -0.03 -30.30 5.60
N ILE A 282 -0.10 -30.86 4.38
CA ILE A 282 0.92 -31.80 3.89
C ILE A 282 2.29 -31.13 3.85
N SER A 283 2.39 -29.94 3.27
CA SER A 283 3.67 -29.25 3.14
C SER A 283 4.34 -28.98 4.48
N VAL A 284 3.60 -28.53 5.51
CA VAL A 284 4.16 -28.30 6.86
C VAL A 284 4.68 -29.59 7.50
N ASN A 285 3.98 -30.71 7.32
CA ASN A 285 4.41 -32.01 7.86
C ASN A 285 5.63 -32.59 7.11
N LEU A 286 5.86 -32.17 5.86
CA LEU A 286 7.01 -32.58 5.07
C LEU A 286 8.24 -31.68 5.24
N ILE A 287 8.16 -30.57 6.00
CA ILE A 287 9.32 -29.67 6.20
C ILE A 287 10.51 -30.41 6.81
N ASN A 288 10.35 -31.14 7.92
CA ASN A 288 11.46 -31.84 8.58
C ASN A 288 12.09 -32.95 7.73
N PRO A 289 11.32 -33.82 7.04
CA PRO A 289 11.89 -34.77 6.09
C PRO A 289 12.68 -34.09 4.98
N ILE A 290 12.15 -33.00 4.42
CA ILE A 290 12.79 -32.25 3.33
C ILE A 290 14.09 -31.61 3.80
N THR A 291 14.09 -30.94 4.96
CA THR A 291 15.31 -30.30 5.49
C THR A 291 16.35 -31.33 5.90
N THR A 292 15.94 -32.49 6.42
CA THR A 292 16.86 -33.59 6.74
C THR A 292 17.48 -34.18 5.47
N LEU A 293 16.68 -34.39 4.41
CA LEU A 293 17.12 -34.95 3.14
C LEU A 293 18.19 -34.09 2.46
N PHE A 294 18.02 -32.76 2.45
CA PHE A 294 18.94 -31.85 1.77
C PHE A 294 20.01 -31.25 2.68
N GLY A 295 19.69 -31.00 3.95
CA GLY A 295 20.56 -30.30 4.89
C GLY A 295 21.42 -31.21 5.77
N GLY A 296 21.12 -32.51 5.84
CA GLY A 296 21.85 -33.47 6.69
C GLY A 296 21.68 -33.22 8.20
N VAL A 297 20.91 -32.21 8.61
CA VAL A 297 20.59 -31.92 10.01
C VAL A 297 19.32 -32.69 10.35
N SER A 298 19.46 -33.76 11.12
CA SER A 298 18.31 -34.43 11.74
C SER A 298 17.69 -33.48 12.76
N ALA A 299 16.44 -33.08 12.56
CA ALA A 299 15.67 -32.43 13.62
C ALA A 299 15.69 -33.32 14.87
N GLU A 300 15.84 -32.75 16.06
CA GLU A 300 15.94 -33.45 17.36
C GLU A 300 14.73 -34.36 17.71
N GLY A 301 13.77 -34.54 16.80
CA GLY A 301 12.58 -35.39 16.93
C GLY A 301 12.41 -36.51 15.89
N GLY A 302 13.30 -36.64 14.90
CA GLY A 302 13.15 -37.57 13.77
C GLY A 302 12.39 -36.97 12.57
N TYR A 303 12.11 -37.79 11.54
CA TYR A 303 11.50 -37.33 10.28
C TYR A 303 10.08 -36.77 10.46
N PHE A 304 9.30 -37.28 11.41
CA PHE A 304 7.93 -36.84 11.67
C PHE A 304 7.76 -36.34 13.10
N TRP A 305 6.80 -35.44 13.31
CA TRP A 305 6.48 -34.85 14.61
C TRP A 305 6.07 -35.94 15.62
N LYS A 306 6.89 -36.16 16.66
CA LYS A 306 6.54 -37.06 17.78
C LYS A 306 5.66 -36.33 18.77
N ILE A 307 4.36 -36.62 18.73
CA ILE A 307 3.36 -35.99 19.60
C ILE A 307 3.37 -36.70 20.96
N ASN A 308 3.59 -35.94 22.04
CA ASN A 308 3.45 -36.41 23.41
C ASN A 308 2.83 -35.31 24.27
N PHE A 309 1.50 -35.32 24.38
CA PHE A 309 0.74 -34.33 25.15
C PHE A 309 1.03 -34.33 26.66
N LYS A 310 1.79 -35.30 27.18
CA LYS A 310 2.22 -35.31 28.58
C LYS A 310 3.48 -34.46 28.82
N MET A 311 4.24 -34.13 27.78
CA MET A 311 5.47 -33.33 27.89
C MET A 311 5.34 -32.00 27.15
N TRP A 312 5.31 -30.90 27.90
CA TRP A 312 5.28 -29.52 27.39
C TRP A 312 6.44 -28.66 27.88
N ASN A 313 7.26 -29.21 28.78
CA ASN A 313 8.32 -28.50 29.48
C ASN A 313 9.61 -28.35 28.66
N THR A 314 9.74 -29.03 27.53
CA THR A 314 10.88 -28.86 26.61
C THR A 314 10.48 -28.13 25.32
N SER A 315 11.41 -27.38 24.74
CA SER A 315 11.21 -26.66 23.48
C SER A 315 10.85 -27.60 22.32
N ALA A 316 11.51 -28.76 22.25
CA ALA A 316 11.24 -29.76 21.21
C ALA A 316 9.86 -30.42 21.37
N ALA A 317 9.47 -30.83 22.58
CA ALA A 317 8.18 -31.49 22.81
C ALA A 317 7.00 -30.52 22.62
N SER A 318 7.14 -29.28 23.11
CA SER A 318 6.12 -28.24 22.90
C SER A 318 5.94 -27.92 21.41
N THR A 319 7.02 -27.78 20.65
CA THR A 319 6.97 -27.56 19.20
C THR A 319 6.26 -28.71 18.48
N ASN A 320 6.63 -29.96 18.75
CA ASN A 320 6.00 -31.13 18.14
C ASN A 320 4.50 -31.23 18.48
N ASN A 321 4.12 -30.95 19.74
CA ASN A 321 2.72 -30.96 20.17
C ASN A 321 1.91 -29.87 19.47
N VAL A 322 2.46 -28.65 19.32
CA VAL A 322 1.83 -27.55 18.59
C VAL A 322 1.61 -27.92 17.12
N TYR A 323 2.62 -28.43 16.43
CA TYR A 323 2.47 -28.87 15.03
C TYR A 323 1.48 -30.03 14.88
N GLY A 324 1.44 -30.94 15.85
CA GLY A 324 0.44 -32.01 15.90
C GLY A 324 -0.98 -31.49 16.03
N ILE A 325 -1.22 -30.55 16.95
CA ILE A 325 -2.53 -29.89 17.14
C ILE A 325 -2.92 -29.12 15.88
N VAL A 326 -2.02 -28.31 15.32
CA VAL A 326 -2.27 -27.54 14.09
C VAL A 326 -2.65 -28.48 12.94
N THR A 327 -1.94 -29.59 12.78
CA THR A 327 -2.23 -30.59 11.74
C THR A 327 -3.59 -31.24 11.95
N LEU A 328 -3.94 -31.60 13.19
CA LEU A 328 -5.24 -32.20 13.52
C LEU A 328 -6.39 -31.22 13.25
N VAL A 329 -6.28 -29.98 13.73
CA VAL A 329 -7.29 -28.92 13.52
C VAL A 329 -7.42 -28.59 12.03
N ALA A 330 -6.30 -28.45 11.31
CA ALA A 330 -6.29 -28.22 9.87
C ALA A 330 -6.93 -29.41 9.11
N GLY A 331 -6.66 -30.64 9.53
CA GLY A 331 -7.28 -31.84 8.96
C GLY A 331 -8.80 -31.89 9.16
N ILE A 332 -9.28 -31.65 10.39
CA ILE A 332 -10.71 -31.60 10.70
C ILE A 332 -11.40 -30.48 9.90
N THR A 333 -10.81 -29.28 9.88
CA THR A 333 -11.38 -28.15 9.13
C THR A 333 -11.40 -28.41 7.62
N ALA A 334 -10.34 -29.01 7.06
CA ALA A 334 -10.34 -29.42 5.65
C ALA A 334 -11.45 -30.44 5.35
N LEU A 335 -11.62 -31.46 6.21
CA LEU A 335 -12.65 -32.48 6.05
C LEU A 335 -14.07 -31.90 6.14
N THR A 336 -14.33 -31.01 7.10
CA THR A 336 -15.66 -30.40 7.25
C THR A 336 -16.01 -29.55 6.02
N PHE A 337 -15.09 -28.71 5.54
CA PHE A 337 -15.29 -27.93 4.31
C PHE A 337 -15.47 -28.83 3.08
N LEU A 338 -14.76 -29.97 3.01
CA LEU A 338 -14.87 -30.91 1.91
C LEU A 338 -16.24 -31.61 1.90
N ILE A 339 -16.71 -32.11 3.04
CA ILE A 339 -18.02 -32.77 3.18
C ILE A 339 -19.15 -31.81 2.84
N VAL A 340 -19.15 -30.61 3.44
CA VAL A 340 -20.15 -29.56 3.16
C VAL A 340 -20.08 -29.13 1.69
N GLY A 341 -18.87 -29.01 1.14
CA GLY A 341 -18.63 -28.65 -0.24
C GLY A 341 -19.20 -29.68 -1.23
N LEU A 342 -18.95 -30.98 -1.00
CA LEU A 342 -19.47 -32.07 -1.84
C LEU A 342 -21.00 -32.16 -1.77
N PHE A 343 -21.58 -32.01 -0.58
CA PHE A 343 -23.04 -32.00 -0.39
C PHE A 343 -23.70 -30.86 -1.18
N ASN A 344 -23.14 -29.64 -1.12
CA ASN A 344 -23.65 -28.50 -1.86
C ASN A 344 -23.46 -28.60 -3.38
N LEU A 345 -22.47 -29.37 -3.85
CA LEU A 345 -22.28 -29.67 -5.27
C LEU A 345 -23.30 -30.66 -5.80
N LYS A 346 -23.69 -31.66 -4.98
CA LYS A 346 -24.77 -32.60 -5.31
C LYS A 346 -26.13 -31.92 -5.39
N LYS A 347 -26.41 -30.91 -4.55
CA LYS A 347 -27.67 -30.13 -4.61
C LYS A 347 -27.80 -29.19 -5.82
N LYS A 348 -26.71 -28.90 -6.52
CA LYS A 348 -26.68 -27.99 -7.69
C LYS A 348 -26.71 -28.71 -9.03
N LYS A 349 -26.51 -30.02 -9.03
CA LYS A 349 -26.74 -30.90 -10.18
C LYS A 349 -28.11 -31.51 -10.04
#